data_AF-A0A849DGJ2-F1
#
_entry.id   AF-A0A849DGJ2-F1
#
_cell.length_a   1.000
_cell.length_b   1.000
_cell.length_c   1.000
_cell.angle_alpha   90.00
_cell.angle_beta   90.00
_cell.angle_gamma   90.00
#
_symmetry.space_group_name_H-M   'P 1'
#
loop_
_entity.id
_entity.type
_entity.pdbx_description
1 polymer ?
#
loop_
_entity_poly.entity_id
_entity_poly.type
_entity_poly.pdbx_seq_one_letter_code
_entity_poly.pdbx_strand_id
1 'polypeptide(L)'
;MSSTPRATLGVLWGKSDPHTSLLQHLLDTAAVAERIWDGYLAPAVRDRLDTCSGGRGRSLLALLCGLHDLGKATPAFQDKVPPLADAVRATGLHWRSLSGSARSWHHPLAGALIARTVLSSAGWDTPTIRWVWPLIAGHHGMVPGADAIRPPTPDAHGRGPAWGGCQHDLVDAVAEALGLDLTTIAPTSTPRRA
;
A
#
# COMPACT_ATOMS: atom_id res chain seq x y z
N MET A 1 8.80 12.22 -17.85
CA MET A 1 8.26 11.28 -16.85
C MET A 1 8.57 9.89 -17.34
N SER A 2 9.59 9.24 -16.77
CA SER A 2 9.95 7.88 -17.17
C SER A 2 8.94 6.95 -16.49
N SER A 3 7.94 6.48 -17.23
CA SER A 3 7.10 5.39 -16.77
C SER A 3 7.99 4.17 -16.57
N THR A 4 8.05 3.66 -15.36
CA THR A 4 8.53 2.30 -15.16
C THR A 4 7.55 1.41 -15.94
N PRO A 5 7.99 0.52 -16.83
CA PRO A 5 7.05 -0.32 -17.57
C PRO A 5 6.20 -1.11 -16.57
N ARG A 6 4.87 -1.17 -16.74
CA ARG A 6 3.93 -1.97 -15.91
C ARG A 6 4.40 -3.42 -15.68
N ALA A 7 5.26 -3.94 -16.56
CA ALA A 7 5.97 -5.21 -16.40
C ALA A 7 6.67 -5.35 -15.03
N THR A 8 7.20 -4.27 -14.45
CA THR A 8 7.86 -4.26 -13.14
C THR A 8 6.89 -4.56 -12.00
N LEU A 9 5.62 -4.15 -12.09
CA LEU A 9 4.62 -4.47 -11.07
C LEU A 9 4.25 -5.96 -11.07
N GLY A 10 4.31 -6.60 -12.24
CA GLY A 10 4.00 -8.03 -12.39
C GLY A 10 5.01 -8.97 -11.71
N VAL A 11 6.26 -8.51 -11.49
CA VAL A 11 7.30 -9.32 -10.84
C VAL A 11 7.39 -9.11 -9.33
N LEU A 12 6.84 -8.01 -8.81
CA LEU A 12 6.74 -7.84 -7.35
C LEU A 12 5.84 -8.94 -6.81
N TRP A 13 6.30 -9.66 -5.79
CA TRP A 13 5.55 -10.78 -5.24
C TRP A 13 4.84 -10.41 -3.93
N GLY A 14 3.62 -10.93 -3.77
CA GLY A 14 2.80 -10.79 -2.56
C GLY A 14 2.80 -12.04 -1.70
N LYS A 15 2.86 -13.21 -2.33
CA LYS A 15 3.00 -14.55 -1.72
C LYS A 15 4.01 -15.38 -2.53
N SER A 16 4.78 -16.22 -1.86
CA SER A 16 5.79 -17.08 -2.49
C SER A 16 5.29 -18.50 -2.78
N ASP A 17 4.31 -18.99 -2.01
CA ASP A 17 3.77 -20.35 -2.15
C ASP A 17 2.30 -20.42 -1.65
N PRO A 18 1.30 -20.62 -2.54
CA PRO A 18 1.44 -20.51 -3.99
C PRO A 18 1.89 -19.09 -4.38
N HIS A 19 2.62 -18.97 -5.48
CA HIS A 19 3.11 -17.67 -5.95
C HIS A 19 1.93 -16.78 -6.40
N THR A 20 1.91 -15.54 -5.90
CA THR A 20 1.03 -14.48 -6.41
C THR A 20 1.81 -13.17 -6.53
N SER A 21 1.51 -12.40 -7.58
CA SER A 21 2.04 -11.05 -7.69
C SER A 21 1.45 -10.17 -6.58
N LEU A 22 2.19 -9.14 -6.19
CA LEU A 22 1.75 -8.19 -5.19
C LEU A 22 0.50 -7.46 -5.66
N LEU A 23 0.49 -6.97 -6.90
CA LEU A 23 -0.67 -6.28 -7.46
C LEU A 23 -1.91 -7.19 -7.45
N GLN A 24 -1.78 -8.47 -7.84
CA GLN A 24 -2.89 -9.41 -7.74
C GLN A 24 -3.41 -9.52 -6.31
N HIS A 25 -2.54 -9.74 -5.31
CA HIS A 25 -2.95 -9.84 -3.91
C HIS A 25 -3.65 -8.57 -3.39
N LEU A 26 -3.20 -7.38 -3.81
CA LEU A 26 -3.83 -6.12 -3.46
C LEU A 26 -5.23 -5.99 -4.09
N LEU A 27 -5.37 -6.33 -5.38
CA LEU A 27 -6.65 -6.29 -6.08
C LEU A 27 -7.64 -7.35 -5.55
N ASP A 28 -7.16 -8.55 -5.23
CA ASP A 28 -7.96 -9.59 -4.58
C ASP A 28 -8.51 -9.09 -3.24
N THR A 29 -7.68 -8.41 -2.44
CA THR A 29 -8.10 -7.85 -1.15
C THR A 29 -9.10 -6.70 -1.33
N ALA A 30 -8.92 -5.84 -2.33
CA ALA A 30 -9.87 -4.78 -2.64
C ALA A 30 -11.23 -5.35 -3.09
N ALA A 31 -11.23 -6.38 -3.94
CA ALA A 31 -12.45 -7.06 -4.38
C ALA A 31 -13.18 -7.76 -3.21
N VAL A 32 -12.44 -8.35 -2.26
CA VAL A 32 -13.05 -8.90 -1.04
C VAL A 32 -13.68 -7.79 -0.20
N ALA A 33 -13.03 -6.63 -0.08
CA ALA A 33 -13.57 -5.49 0.66
C ALA A 33 -14.88 -4.96 0.06
N GLU A 34 -15.00 -4.95 -1.26
CA GLU A 34 -16.27 -4.68 -1.95
C GLU A 34 -17.37 -5.68 -1.60
N ARG A 35 -17.06 -6.99 -1.59
CA ARG A 35 -18.03 -8.01 -1.19
C ARG A 35 -18.46 -7.87 0.28
N ILE A 36 -17.54 -7.49 1.15
CA ILE A 36 -17.84 -7.19 2.56
C ILE A 36 -18.79 -6.00 2.65
N TRP A 37 -18.53 -4.92 1.89
CA TRP A 37 -19.42 -3.76 1.85
C TRP A 37 -20.85 -4.13 1.45
N ASP A 38 -20.97 -4.88 0.35
CA ASP A 38 -22.25 -5.21 -0.27
C ASP A 38 -23.04 -6.23 0.59
N GLY A 39 -22.37 -7.23 1.17
CA GLY A 39 -23.02 -8.39 1.78
C GLY A 39 -22.92 -8.53 3.30
N TYR A 40 -22.00 -7.83 3.97
CA TYR A 40 -21.69 -8.12 5.38
C TYR A 40 -21.63 -6.87 6.27
N LEU A 41 -21.27 -5.72 5.73
CA LEU A 41 -21.05 -4.52 6.52
C LEU A 41 -22.37 -3.97 7.05
N ALA A 42 -22.43 -3.72 8.36
CA ALA A 42 -23.62 -3.16 8.99
C ALA A 42 -23.96 -1.76 8.39
N PRO A 43 -25.26 -1.42 8.20
CA PRO A 43 -25.66 -0.12 7.65
C PRO A 43 -24.98 1.07 8.32
N ALA A 44 -24.93 1.08 9.66
CA ALA A 44 -24.31 2.16 10.43
C ALA A 44 -22.80 2.35 10.15
N VAL A 45 -22.10 1.31 9.71
CA VAL A 45 -20.67 1.41 9.32
C VAL A 45 -20.55 1.95 7.89
N ARG A 46 -21.45 1.54 6.98
CA ARG A 46 -21.54 2.13 5.63
C ARG A 46 -21.80 3.63 5.71
N ASP A 47 -22.79 4.04 6.51
CA ASP A 47 -23.15 5.45 6.69
C ASP A 47 -21.96 6.30 7.18
N ARG A 48 -21.12 5.75 8.08
CA ARG A 48 -19.92 6.45 8.57
C ARG A 48 -18.88 6.64 7.48
N LEU A 49 -18.63 5.59 6.68
CA LEU A 49 -17.68 5.64 5.58
C LEU A 49 -18.20 6.55 4.45
N ASP A 50 -19.50 6.55 4.18
CA ASP A 50 -20.11 7.48 3.23
C ASP A 50 -20.02 8.91 3.71
N THR A 51 -20.28 9.17 5.00
CA THR A 51 -20.16 10.51 5.59
C THR A 51 -18.73 11.06 5.43
N CYS A 52 -17.71 10.25 5.68
CA CYS A 52 -16.32 10.72 5.59
C CYS A 52 -15.76 10.78 4.16
N SER A 53 -16.43 10.19 3.18
CA SER A 53 -15.97 10.11 1.78
C SER A 53 -16.85 10.88 0.78
N GLY A 54 -17.93 11.51 1.25
CA GLY A 54 -18.91 12.17 0.40
C GLY A 54 -19.76 11.18 -0.40
N GLY A 55 -20.17 10.07 0.22
CA GLY A 55 -20.99 9.02 -0.41
C GLY A 55 -20.20 7.99 -1.22
N ARG A 56 -18.88 7.91 -1.03
CA ARG A 56 -17.98 6.99 -1.74
C ARG A 56 -17.38 5.93 -0.81
N GLY A 57 -18.12 5.53 0.22
CA GLY A 57 -17.60 4.70 1.31
C GLY A 57 -17.15 3.33 0.82
N ARG A 58 -17.87 2.74 -0.14
CA ARG A 58 -17.49 1.48 -0.80
C ARG A 58 -16.13 1.57 -1.47
N SER A 59 -15.94 2.60 -2.30
CA SER A 59 -14.69 2.86 -3.01
C SER A 59 -13.54 3.16 -2.05
N LEU A 60 -13.79 3.95 -1.02
CA LEU A 60 -12.79 4.25 0.01
C LEU A 60 -12.37 2.97 0.76
N LEU A 61 -13.32 2.11 1.15
CA LEU A 61 -13.01 0.84 1.80
C LEU A 61 -12.17 -0.06 0.89
N ALA A 62 -12.59 -0.23 -0.36
CA ALA A 62 -11.86 -1.04 -1.34
C ALA A 62 -10.44 -0.53 -1.56
N LEU A 63 -10.26 0.79 -1.71
CA LEU A 63 -8.95 1.41 -1.84
C LEU A 63 -8.08 1.14 -0.61
N LEU A 64 -8.56 1.46 0.61
CA LEU A 64 -7.77 1.28 1.83
C LEU A 64 -7.34 -0.19 2.04
N CYS A 65 -8.22 -1.13 1.75
CA CYS A 65 -7.92 -2.56 1.76
C CYS A 65 -6.90 -2.95 0.66
N GLY A 66 -7.04 -2.40 -0.54
CA GLY A 66 -6.10 -2.57 -1.65
C GLY A 66 -4.73 -1.93 -1.43
N LEU A 67 -4.56 -1.10 -0.40
CA LEU A 67 -3.27 -0.48 -0.05
C LEU A 67 -2.60 -1.10 1.20
N HIS A 68 -3.19 -2.12 1.83
CA HIS A 68 -2.69 -2.65 3.11
C HIS A 68 -1.24 -3.18 3.03
N ASP A 69 -0.88 -3.79 1.90
CA ASP A 69 0.36 -4.55 1.73
C ASP A 69 1.41 -3.83 0.89
N LEU A 70 1.27 -2.51 0.66
CA LEU A 70 2.19 -1.71 -0.15
C LEU A 70 3.66 -1.87 0.24
N GLY A 71 3.94 -2.10 1.52
CA GLY A 71 5.31 -2.25 2.03
C GLY A 71 6.03 -3.49 1.51
N LYS A 72 5.32 -4.40 0.86
CA LYS A 72 5.94 -5.49 0.11
C LYS A 72 6.69 -4.97 -1.13
N ALA A 73 6.37 -3.79 -1.65
CA ALA A 73 7.13 -3.09 -2.70
C ALA A 73 8.39 -2.40 -2.14
N THR A 74 9.18 -3.14 -1.37
CA THR A 74 10.46 -2.68 -0.81
C THR A 74 11.52 -3.78 -0.92
N PRO A 75 12.81 -3.44 -1.01
CA PRO A 75 13.89 -4.42 -0.92
C PRO A 75 13.81 -5.29 0.34
N ALA A 76 13.46 -4.70 1.49
CA ALA A 76 13.34 -5.45 2.75
C ALA A 76 12.40 -6.66 2.64
N PHE A 77 11.33 -6.55 1.84
CA PHE A 77 10.43 -7.64 1.57
C PHE A 77 10.85 -8.49 0.37
N GLN A 78 11.16 -7.85 -0.77
CA GLN A 78 11.44 -8.56 -2.03
C GLN A 78 12.71 -9.43 -1.96
N ASP A 79 13.67 -9.10 -1.10
CA ASP A 79 14.91 -9.86 -0.87
C ASP A 79 14.72 -11.19 -0.11
N LYS A 80 13.51 -11.48 0.42
CA LYS A 80 13.29 -12.63 1.31
C LYS A 80 13.33 -14.00 0.60
N VAL A 81 13.07 -14.05 -0.70
CA VAL A 81 13.05 -15.29 -1.47
C VAL A 81 14.00 -15.14 -2.66
N PRO A 82 15.18 -15.79 -2.66
CA PRO A 82 16.24 -15.47 -3.64
C PRO A 82 15.82 -15.58 -5.12
N PRO A 83 15.13 -16.65 -5.57
CA PRO A 83 14.70 -16.72 -6.97
C PRO A 83 13.72 -15.59 -7.37
N LEU A 84 12.85 -15.15 -6.46
CA LEU A 84 11.92 -14.06 -6.70
C LEU A 84 12.64 -12.69 -6.64
N ALA A 85 13.61 -12.54 -5.75
CA ALA A 85 14.46 -11.36 -5.68
C ALA A 85 15.22 -11.13 -7.00
N ASP A 86 15.74 -12.20 -7.60
CA ASP A 86 16.46 -12.12 -8.88
C ASP A 86 15.53 -11.70 -10.03
N ALA A 87 14.28 -12.17 -10.04
CA ALA A 87 13.27 -11.73 -10.99
C ALA A 87 12.96 -10.22 -10.86
N VAL A 88 12.87 -9.70 -9.63
CA VAL A 88 12.68 -8.26 -9.40
C VAL A 88 13.91 -7.47 -9.87
N ARG A 89 15.13 -7.93 -9.56
CA ARG A 89 16.38 -7.27 -10.01
C ARG A 89 16.51 -7.23 -11.53
N ALA A 90 16.01 -8.24 -12.24
CA ALA A 90 16.03 -8.29 -13.70
C ALA A 90 15.20 -7.16 -14.36
N THR A 91 14.32 -6.49 -13.61
CA THR A 91 13.53 -5.34 -14.09
C THR A 91 14.22 -3.98 -13.88
N GLY A 92 15.43 -3.96 -13.35
CA GLY A 92 16.18 -2.74 -13.03
C GLY A 92 15.94 -2.20 -11.61
N LEU A 93 15.07 -2.85 -10.83
CA LEU A 93 14.94 -2.57 -9.40
C LEU A 93 16.09 -3.22 -8.63
N HIS A 94 17.17 -2.47 -8.45
CA HIS A 94 18.37 -2.95 -7.74
C HIS A 94 18.39 -2.49 -6.27
N TRP A 95 19.07 -3.28 -5.44
CA TRP A 95 19.40 -2.91 -4.06
C TRP A 95 20.73 -3.55 -3.67
N ARG A 96 21.43 -2.91 -2.72
CA ARG A 96 22.66 -3.45 -2.13
C ARG A 96 22.32 -4.59 -1.18
N SER A 97 23.33 -5.36 -0.78
CA SER A 97 23.19 -6.33 0.30
C SER A 97 22.59 -5.67 1.55
N LEU A 98 21.52 -6.25 2.08
CA LEU A 98 20.79 -5.74 3.24
C LEU A 98 21.35 -6.37 4.51
N SER A 99 21.51 -5.56 5.56
CA SER A 99 21.74 -6.08 6.91
C SER A 99 20.55 -6.91 7.39
N GLY A 100 20.76 -7.75 8.41
CA GLY A 100 19.65 -8.50 9.04
C GLY A 100 18.53 -7.59 9.52
N SER A 101 18.87 -6.45 10.13
CA SER A 101 17.91 -5.44 10.58
C SER A 101 17.15 -4.74 9.43
N ALA A 102 17.80 -4.54 8.27
CA ALA A 102 17.13 -3.98 7.10
C ALA A 102 16.15 -4.98 6.48
N ARG A 103 16.55 -6.26 6.36
CA ARG A 103 15.68 -7.33 5.84
C ARG A 103 14.50 -7.65 6.78
N SER A 104 14.66 -7.41 8.08
CA SER A 104 13.60 -7.62 9.07
C SER A 104 12.61 -6.45 9.16
N TRP A 105 12.76 -5.37 8.38
CA TRP A 105 11.81 -4.27 8.44
C TRP A 105 10.41 -4.74 8.02
N HIS A 106 9.43 -4.46 8.87
CA HIS A 106 8.10 -5.03 8.75
C HIS A 106 7.31 -4.32 7.64
N HIS A 107 6.73 -5.09 6.71
CA HIS A 107 5.99 -4.53 5.57
C HIS A 107 4.77 -3.65 5.94
N PRO A 108 4.06 -3.82 7.09
CA PRO A 108 3.03 -2.85 7.45
C PRO A 108 3.62 -1.44 7.70
N LEU A 109 4.78 -1.37 8.35
CA LEU A 109 5.48 -0.12 8.62
C LEU A 109 5.95 0.54 7.32
N ALA A 110 6.53 -0.29 6.44
CA ALA A 110 6.94 0.15 5.12
C ALA A 110 5.76 0.61 4.26
N GLY A 111 4.63 -0.09 4.30
CA GLY A 111 3.43 0.25 3.55
C GLY A 111 2.81 1.55 4.00
N ALA A 112 2.78 1.79 5.31
CA ALA A 112 2.35 3.07 5.86
C ALA A 112 3.26 4.22 5.41
N LEU A 113 4.58 4.03 5.35
CA LEU A 113 5.48 5.05 4.81
C LEU A 113 5.21 5.33 3.33
N ILE A 114 5.05 4.29 2.50
CA ILE A 114 4.70 4.44 1.09
C ILE A 114 3.39 5.21 0.94
N ALA A 115 2.33 4.78 1.63
CA ALA A 115 1.03 5.43 1.57
C ALA A 115 1.09 6.90 1.99
N ARG A 116 1.83 7.23 3.07
CA ARG A 116 2.03 8.64 3.47
C ARG A 116 2.67 9.46 2.37
N THR A 117 3.72 8.95 1.74
CA THR A 117 4.43 9.64 0.66
C THR A 117 3.51 9.85 -0.54
N VAL A 118 2.96 8.76 -1.08
CA VAL A 118 2.19 8.80 -2.33
C VAL A 118 0.88 9.56 -2.18
N LEU A 119 0.13 9.33 -1.09
CA LEU A 119 -1.13 10.03 -0.87
C LEU A 119 -0.92 11.53 -0.59
N SER A 120 0.17 11.91 0.10
CA SER A 120 0.54 13.34 0.23
C SER A 120 0.81 13.96 -1.13
N SER A 121 1.56 13.26 -1.99
CA SER A 121 1.86 13.70 -3.35
C SER A 121 0.60 13.80 -4.23
N ALA A 122 -0.42 12.99 -3.97
CA ALA A 122 -1.74 13.10 -4.58
C ALA A 122 -2.63 14.20 -3.99
N GLY A 123 -2.14 14.97 -3.01
CA GLY A 123 -2.85 16.11 -2.42
C GLY A 123 -3.69 15.79 -1.18
N TRP A 124 -3.57 14.59 -0.60
CA TRP A 124 -4.29 14.28 0.64
C TRP A 124 -3.73 15.12 1.78
N ASP A 125 -4.62 15.72 2.56
CA ASP A 125 -4.22 16.59 3.65
C ASP A 125 -3.65 15.81 4.84
N THR A 126 -2.88 16.52 5.68
CA THR A 126 -2.25 15.91 6.86
C THR A 126 -3.26 15.26 7.83
N PRO A 127 -4.41 15.89 8.16
CA PRO A 127 -5.46 15.25 8.96
C PRO A 127 -5.92 13.90 8.41
N THR A 128 -6.14 13.80 7.11
CA THR A 128 -6.59 12.56 6.47
C THR A 128 -5.53 11.49 6.55
N ILE A 129 -4.30 11.84 6.16
CA ILE A 129 -3.18 10.90 6.19
C ILE A 129 -2.96 10.35 7.61
N ARG A 130 -3.10 11.20 8.64
CA ARG A 130 -2.91 10.83 10.06
C ARG A 130 -3.80 9.68 10.52
N TRP A 131 -5.01 9.53 9.99
CA TRP A 131 -5.89 8.42 10.36
C TRP A 131 -5.85 7.25 9.37
N VAL A 132 -5.38 7.47 8.15
CA VAL A 132 -5.25 6.43 7.10
C VAL A 132 -4.02 5.56 7.31
N TRP A 133 -2.84 6.15 7.51
CA TRP A 133 -1.60 5.38 7.63
C TRP A 133 -1.63 4.33 8.78
N PRO A 134 -2.26 4.58 9.95
CA PRO A 134 -2.36 3.58 11.02
C PRO A 134 -3.17 2.35 10.63
N LEU A 135 -4.15 2.47 9.73
CA LEU A 135 -4.92 1.33 9.22
C LEU A 135 -4.03 0.38 8.42
N ILE A 136 -3.15 0.95 7.59
CA ILE A 136 -2.17 0.21 6.81
C ILE A 136 -1.10 -0.38 7.74
N ALA A 137 -0.57 0.40 8.68
CA ALA A 137 0.46 -0.10 9.59
C ALA A 137 -0.06 -1.19 10.56
N GLY A 138 -1.35 -1.14 10.88
CA GLY A 138 -1.98 -1.98 11.89
C GLY A 138 -2.57 -3.29 11.39
N HIS A 139 -2.47 -3.61 10.10
CA HIS A 139 -3.24 -4.70 9.51
C HIS A 139 -2.89 -6.12 10.02
N HIS A 140 -1.77 -6.29 10.74
CA HIS A 140 -1.45 -7.54 11.48
C HIS A 140 -1.84 -7.49 12.97
N GLY A 141 -2.76 -6.60 13.34
CA GLY A 141 -3.38 -6.58 14.68
C GLY A 141 -2.71 -5.65 15.71
N MET A 142 -1.63 -4.94 15.34
CA MET A 142 -0.97 -3.97 16.23
C MET A 142 -0.76 -2.65 15.49
N VAL A 143 -1.41 -1.58 15.96
CA VAL A 143 -1.21 -0.23 15.44
C VAL A 143 0.02 0.40 16.11
N PRO A 144 1.07 0.74 15.35
CA PRO A 144 2.30 1.27 15.93
C PRO A 144 2.23 2.79 16.14
N GLY A 145 3.19 3.33 16.89
CA GLY A 145 3.42 4.78 16.99
C GLY A 145 4.02 5.36 15.70
N ALA A 146 3.86 6.66 15.48
CA ALA A 146 4.31 7.34 14.25
C ALA A 146 5.82 7.28 14.02
N ASP A 147 6.64 7.11 15.05
CA ASP A 147 8.10 6.99 14.90
C ASP A 147 8.54 5.62 14.35
N ALA A 148 7.67 4.60 14.44
CA ALA A 148 8.00 3.23 14.04
C ALA A 148 8.04 3.02 12.52
N ILE A 149 7.41 3.90 11.72
CA ILE A 149 7.36 3.76 10.26
C ILE A 149 8.64 4.23 9.57
N ARG A 150 9.67 4.63 10.32
CA ARG A 150 10.98 4.98 9.76
C ARG A 150 11.75 3.70 9.39
N PRO A 151 12.34 3.62 8.18
CA PRO A 151 13.16 2.48 7.82
C PRO A 151 14.47 2.47 8.62
N PRO A 152 15.00 1.29 8.98
CA PRO A 152 16.29 1.18 9.68
C PRO A 152 17.45 1.71 8.82
N THR A 153 17.35 1.56 7.51
CA THR A 153 18.25 2.18 6.53
C THR A 153 17.45 2.56 5.27
N PRO A 154 17.87 3.57 4.50
CA PRO A 154 17.17 3.89 3.25
C PRO A 154 17.17 2.72 2.24
N ASP A 155 18.16 1.82 2.30
CA ASP A 155 18.20 0.62 1.45
C ASP A 155 17.07 -0.36 1.76
N ALA A 156 16.61 -0.44 3.01
CA ALA A 156 15.47 -1.27 3.39
C ALA A 156 14.18 -0.85 2.65
N HIS A 157 14.01 0.45 2.43
CA HIS A 157 12.85 1.02 1.74
C HIS A 157 12.98 1.03 0.21
N GLY A 158 14.20 1.02 -0.30
CA GLY A 158 14.48 1.19 -1.73
C GLY A 158 14.96 2.61 -2.01
N ARG A 159 16.16 2.72 -2.57
CA ARG A 159 16.77 4.02 -2.89
C ARG A 159 16.48 4.42 -4.32
N GLY A 160 16.42 5.73 -4.52
CA GLY A 160 16.44 6.35 -5.83
C GLY A 160 15.10 6.31 -6.56
N PRO A 161 15.06 6.93 -7.76
CA PRO A 161 13.82 7.17 -8.48
C PRO A 161 13.15 5.89 -8.99
N ALA A 162 13.90 4.81 -9.22
CA ALA A 162 13.31 3.55 -9.69
C ALA A 162 12.39 2.91 -8.64
N TRP A 163 12.86 2.81 -7.39
CA TRP A 163 12.04 2.30 -6.28
C TRP A 163 10.89 3.24 -5.93
N GLY A 164 11.18 4.54 -5.83
CA GLY A 164 10.15 5.55 -5.58
C GLY A 164 9.06 5.53 -6.67
N GLY A 165 9.45 5.47 -7.94
CA GLY A 165 8.54 5.36 -9.07
C GLY A 165 7.69 4.10 -9.01
N CYS A 166 8.31 2.92 -8.84
CA CYS A 166 7.59 1.64 -8.70
C CYS A 166 6.56 1.65 -7.55
N GLN A 167 6.89 2.27 -6.42
CA GLN A 167 5.97 2.41 -5.29
C GLN A 167 4.78 3.32 -5.61
N HIS A 168 4.99 4.42 -6.33
CA HIS A 168 3.89 5.27 -6.82
C HIS A 168 3.05 4.51 -7.84
N ASP A 169 3.70 3.90 -8.84
CA ASP A 169 3.06 3.13 -9.91
C ASP A 169 2.18 2.00 -9.35
N LEU A 170 2.58 1.37 -8.23
CA LEU A 170 1.76 0.34 -7.56
C LEU A 170 0.49 0.91 -6.94
N VAL A 171 0.57 2.07 -6.27
CA VAL A 171 -0.61 2.73 -5.68
C VAL A 171 -1.56 3.20 -6.79
N ASP A 172 -1.00 3.80 -7.86
CA ASP A 172 -1.76 4.24 -9.03
C ASP A 172 -2.43 3.06 -9.73
N ALA A 173 -1.74 1.93 -9.89
CA ALA A 173 -2.32 0.73 -10.50
C ALA A 173 -3.50 0.17 -9.69
N VAL A 174 -3.43 0.21 -8.35
CA VAL A 174 -4.56 -0.19 -7.48
C VAL A 174 -5.73 0.79 -7.66
N ALA A 175 -5.47 2.10 -7.63
CA ALA A 175 -6.52 3.10 -7.81
C ALA A 175 -7.18 3.02 -9.20
N GLU A 176 -6.40 2.89 -10.26
CA GLU A 176 -6.85 2.76 -11.64
C GLU A 176 -7.73 1.51 -11.83
N ALA A 177 -7.31 0.37 -11.28
CA ALA A 177 -8.08 -0.87 -11.34
C ALA A 177 -9.44 -0.77 -10.63
N LEU A 178 -9.55 0.11 -9.62
CA LEU A 178 -10.80 0.44 -8.93
C LEU A 178 -11.60 1.57 -9.62
N GLY A 179 -11.09 2.14 -10.72
CA GLY A 179 -11.70 3.28 -11.40
C GLY A 179 -11.65 4.57 -10.58
N LEU A 180 -10.62 4.73 -9.75
CA LEU A 180 -10.47 5.84 -8.81
C LEU A 180 -9.34 6.79 -9.23
N ASP A 181 -9.56 8.08 -8.97
CA ASP A 181 -8.53 9.11 -9.03
C ASP A 181 -8.12 9.46 -7.60
N LEU A 182 -6.84 9.24 -7.27
CA LEU A 182 -6.28 9.51 -5.94
C LEU A 182 -6.46 10.97 -5.53
N THR A 183 -6.44 11.92 -6.47
CA THR A 183 -6.58 13.35 -6.18
C THR A 183 -8.00 13.73 -5.77
N THR A 184 -9.00 12.95 -6.17
CA THR A 184 -10.40 13.24 -5.88
C THR A 184 -11.01 12.30 -4.84
N ILE A 185 -10.47 11.09 -4.64
CA ILE A 185 -11.01 10.10 -3.68
C ILE A 185 -10.62 10.37 -2.22
N ALA A 186 -9.80 11.40 -1.97
CA ALA A 186 -9.46 11.83 -0.62
C ALA A 186 -10.73 12.00 0.25
N PRO A 187 -10.76 11.40 1.45
CA PRO A 187 -11.82 11.62 2.43
C PRO A 187 -12.01 13.10 2.74
N THR A 188 -13.26 13.52 2.90
CA THR A 188 -13.66 14.89 3.20
C THR A 188 -13.66 15.20 4.71
N SER A 189 -13.61 14.17 5.56
CA SER A 189 -13.50 14.32 7.00
C SER A 189 -12.91 13.08 7.69
N THR A 190 -12.51 13.23 8.94
CA THR A 190 -12.04 12.11 9.77
C THR A 190 -13.24 11.31 10.31
N PRO A 191 -13.27 9.98 10.18
CA PRO A 191 -14.30 9.14 10.81
C PRO A 191 -14.32 9.35 12.32
N ARG A 192 -15.50 9.63 12.89
CA ARG A 192 -15.66 9.76 14.35
C ARG A 192 -15.94 8.39 14.97
N ARG A 193 -15.33 8.11 16.12
CA ARG A 193 -15.80 7.02 16.98
C ARG A 193 -17.17 7.41 17.54
N ALA A 194 -18.05 6.42 17.67
CA ALA A 194 -19.30 6.58 18.40
C ALA A 194 -19.04 6.75 19.89
#